data_AF-A0A968C0E0-F1
#
_entry.id   AF-A0A968C0E0-F1
#
_cell.length_a   1.000
_cell.length_b   1.000
_cell.length_c   1.000
_cell.angle_alpha   90.00
_cell.angle_beta   90.00
_cell.angle_gamma   90.00
#
_symmetry.space_group_name_H-M   'P 1'
#
loop_
_entity.id
_entity.type
_entity.pdbx_description
1 polymer ?
#
loop_
_entity_poly.entity_id
_entity_poly.type
_entity_poly.pdbx_seq_one_letter_code
_entity_poly.pdbx_strand_id
1 'polypeptide(L)'
;LISAPAGYGKTMLASMWLETTDCPSAWISLDETDNDLRSFTGYLLAALDSAFPTLKLKTRSLLQAPVLPPTEMLARYLLSDIEQI
;
A
#
# COMPACT_ATOMS: atom_id res chain seq x y z
N LEU A 1 0.25 -16.04 -3.72
CA LEU A 1 -0.37 -15.60 -4.99
C LEU A 1 -1.69 -16.33 -5.18
N ILE A 2 -2.83 -15.64 -5.12
CA ILE A 2 -4.14 -16.23 -5.46
C ILE A 2 -4.35 -16.02 -6.97
N SER A 3 -4.30 -17.09 -7.75
CA SER A 3 -4.51 -17.03 -9.21
C SER A 3 -5.61 -18.01 -9.61
N ALA A 4 -6.58 -17.51 -10.37
CA ALA A 4 -7.73 -18.23 -10.89
C ALA A 4 -8.32 -17.44 -12.08
N PRO A 5 -9.13 -18.06 -12.95
CA PRO A 5 -9.77 -17.36 -14.06
C PRO A 5 -10.71 -16.23 -13.60
N ALA A 6 -11.11 -15.35 -14.53
CA ALA A 6 -12.12 -14.34 -14.25
C ALA A 6 -13.43 -14.99 -13.79
N GLY A 7 -14.12 -14.39 -12.83
CA GLY A 7 -15.39 -14.91 -12.29
C GLY A 7 -15.28 -15.94 -11.15
N TYR A 8 -14.09 -16.42 -10.80
CA TYR A 8 -13.90 -17.42 -9.73
C TYR A 8 -13.92 -16.84 -8.30
N GLY A 9 -14.35 -15.59 -8.11
CA GLY A 9 -14.53 -15.01 -6.78
C GLY A 9 -13.24 -14.78 -5.97
N LYS A 10 -12.07 -14.65 -6.62
CA LYS A 10 -10.78 -14.42 -5.93
C LYS A 10 -10.82 -13.29 -4.89
N THR A 11 -11.37 -12.15 -5.28
CA THR A 11 -11.52 -10.98 -4.40
C THR A 11 -12.47 -11.28 -3.24
N MET A 12 -13.57 -11.98 -3.52
CA MET A 12 -14.55 -12.36 -2.50
C MET A 12 -13.95 -13.33 -1.48
N LEU A 13 -13.17 -14.32 -1.93
CA LEU A 13 -12.47 -15.25 -1.05
C LEU A 13 -11.43 -14.52 -0.19
N ALA A 14 -10.67 -13.58 -0.75
CA ALA A 14 -9.70 -12.79 -0.01
C ALA A 14 -10.39 -11.89 1.04
N SER A 15 -11.47 -11.21 0.69
CA SER A 15 -12.25 -10.38 1.63
C SER A 15 -12.85 -11.23 2.77
N MET A 16 -13.46 -12.37 2.43
CA MET A 16 -14.05 -13.24 3.44
C MET A 16 -13.00 -13.84 4.38
N TRP A 17 -11.80 -14.13 3.86
CA TRP A 17 -10.69 -14.57 4.71
C TRP A 17 -10.20 -13.45 5.62
N LEU A 18 -10.09 -12.22 5.13
CA LEU A 18 -9.71 -11.07 5.95
C LEU A 18 -10.72 -10.81 7.09
N GLU A 19 -12.02 -11.02 6.84
CA GLU A 19 -13.06 -10.93 7.89
C GLU A 19 -12.86 -11.96 9.02
N THR A 20 -12.17 -13.07 8.76
CA THR A 20 -11.84 -14.07 9.81
C THR A 20 -10.60 -13.72 10.63
N THR A 21 -9.85 -12.68 10.25
CA THR A 21 -8.62 -12.26 10.92
C THR A 21 -8.78 -10.89 11.56
N ASP A 22 -8.35 -10.73 12.81
CA ASP A 22 -8.41 -9.44 13.52
C ASP A 22 -7.19 -8.55 13.20
N CYS A 23 -6.65 -8.68 11.99
CA CYS A 23 -5.46 -7.97 11.55
C CYS A 23 -5.86 -6.77 10.69
N PRO A 24 -5.24 -5.59 10.89
CA PRO A 24 -5.40 -4.46 9.97
C PRO A 24 -5.05 -4.87 8.54
N SER A 25 -5.94 -4.57 7.60
CA SER A 25 -5.76 -4.91 6.20
C SER A 25 -6.13 -3.74 5.31
N ALA A 26 -5.46 -3.65 4.17
CA ALA A 26 -5.73 -2.64 3.15
C ALA A 26 -5.64 -3.25 1.76
N TRP A 27 -6.27 -2.58 0.80
CA TRP A 27 -6.34 -3.05 -0.57
C TRP A 27 -5.75 -2.05 -1.55
N ILE A 28 -4.91 -2.56 -2.46
CA ILE A 28 -4.28 -1.78 -3.51
C ILE A 28 -4.56 -2.49 -4.83
N SER A 29 -5.21 -1.78 -5.74
CA SER A 29 -5.39 -2.21 -7.13
C SER A 29 -4.34 -1.52 -7.97
N LEU A 30 -3.53 -2.29 -8.70
CA LEU A 30 -2.51 -1.80 -9.60
C LEU A 30 -2.76 -2.36 -10.99
N ASP A 31 -2.59 -1.52 -12.01
CA ASP A 31 -2.57 -1.95 -13.40
C ASP A 31 -1.22 -1.61 -14.09
N GLU A 32 -1.11 -1.94 -15.38
CA GLU A 32 0.12 -1.72 -16.14
C GLU A 32 0.48 -0.23 -16.34
N THR A 33 -0.50 0.66 -16.16
CA THR A 33 -0.30 2.11 -16.27
C THR A 33 0.23 2.72 -14.97
N ASP A 34 0.14 2.00 -13.85
CA ASP A 34 0.64 2.41 -12.53
C ASP A 34 2.16 2.13 -12.35
N ASN A 35 2.94 2.31 -13.41
CA ASN A 35 4.40 2.07 -13.40
C ASN A 35 5.23 3.30 -12.96
N ASP A 36 4.58 4.37 -12.50
CA ASP A 36 5.25 5.53 -11.92
C ASP A 36 5.43 5.35 -10.41
N LEU A 37 6.67 5.51 -9.94
CA LEU A 37 7.03 5.28 -8.54
C LEU A 37 6.29 6.23 -7.59
N ARG A 38 6.01 7.48 -8.00
CA ARG A 38 5.27 8.44 -7.18
C ARG A 38 3.80 8.01 -7.06
N SER A 39 3.16 7.62 -8.15
CA SER A 39 1.79 7.10 -8.15
C SER A 39 1.68 5.82 -7.31
N PHE A 40 2.54 4.83 -7.55
CA PHE A 40 2.57 3.58 -6.79
C PHE A 40 2.72 3.82 -5.28
N THR A 41 3.71 4.64 -4.89
CA THR A 41 3.94 4.95 -3.47
C THR A 41 2.77 5.73 -2.89
N GLY A 42 2.13 6.59 -3.67
CA GLY A 42 0.91 7.31 -3.28
C GLY A 42 -0.25 6.37 -2.92
N TYR A 43 -0.51 5.37 -3.77
CA TYR A 43 -1.52 4.35 -3.48
C TYR A 43 -1.17 3.51 -2.26
N LEU A 44 0.11 3.15 -2.11
CA LEU A 44 0.59 2.41 -0.93
C LEU A 44 0.36 3.20 0.36
N LEU A 45 0.70 4.50 0.39
CA LEU A 45 0.46 5.32 1.58
C LEU A 45 -1.03 5.48 1.87
N ALA A 46 -1.88 5.65 0.84
CA ALA A 46 -3.32 5.73 1.03
C ALA A 46 -3.91 4.44 1.62
N ALA A 47 -3.40 3.28 1.19
CA ALA A 47 -3.77 1.99 1.77
C ALA A 47 -3.30 1.86 3.23
N LEU A 48 -2.08 2.27 3.54
CA LEU A 48 -1.58 2.29 4.92
C LEU A 48 -2.38 3.24 5.82
N ASP A 49 -2.75 4.43 5.32
CA ASP A 49 -3.62 5.38 6.04
C ASP A 49 -4.98 4.73 6.39
N SER A 50 -5.51 3.87 5.49
CA SER A 50 -6.77 3.15 5.72
C SER A 50 -6.65 2.02 6.75
N ALA A 51 -5.54 1.28 6.77
CA ALA A 51 -5.31 0.22 7.75
C ALA A 51 -4.87 0.76 9.11
N PHE A 52 -4.12 1.86 9.14
CA PHE A 52 -3.53 2.44 10.34
C PHE A 52 -3.79 3.96 10.42
N PRO A 53 -5.02 4.40 10.77
CA PRO A 53 -5.38 5.81 10.76
C PRO A 53 -4.56 6.70 11.72
N THR A 54 -3.92 6.11 12.72
CA THR A 54 -3.08 6.81 13.70
C THR A 54 -1.63 6.93 13.27
N LEU A 55 -1.21 6.22 12.21
CA LEU A 55 0.16 6.20 11.73
C LEU A 55 0.48 7.51 11.00
N LYS A 56 1.56 8.18 11.40
CA LYS A 56 2.04 9.39 10.72
C LYS A 56 3.11 9.03 9.71
N LEU A 57 2.70 8.82 8.47
CA LEU A 57 3.58 8.46 7.36
C LEU A 57 4.48 9.65 6.96
N LYS A 58 5.73 9.66 7.44
CA LYS A 58 6.73 10.68 7.06
C LYS A 58 7.05 10.61 5.57
N THR A 59 6.93 9.43 4.98
CA THR A 59 7.09 9.22 3.54
C THR A 59 6.15 10.11 2.71
N ARG A 60 4.99 10.51 3.25
CA ARG A 60 4.04 11.40 2.54
C ARG A 60 4.65 12.75 2.21
N SER A 61 5.49 13.29 3.09
CA SER A 61 6.19 14.56 2.86
C SER A 61 7.22 14.44 1.72
N LEU A 62 7.84 13.27 1.55
CA LEU A 62 8.77 13.01 0.44
C LEU A 62 8.03 12.94 -0.91
N LEU A 63 6.80 12.43 -0.92
CA LEU A 63 5.94 12.43 -2.10
C LEU A 63 5.41 13.80 -2.50
N GLN A 64 5.42 14.78 -1.60
CA GLN A 64 5.04 16.16 -1.92
C GLN A 64 6.22 16.97 -2.44
N ALA A 65 7.44 16.43 -2.38
CA ALA A 65 8.62 17.11 -2.91
C ALA A 65 8.53 17.25 -4.44
N PRO A 66 8.96 18.40 -5.00
CA PRO A 66 8.97 18.65 -6.44
C PRO A 66 9.74 17.58 -7.22
N VAL A 67 10.85 17.11 -6.63
CA VAL A 67 11.66 16.02 -7.16
C VAL A 67 11.57 14.85 -6.19
N LEU A 68 11.24 13.68 -6.72
CA LEU A 68 11.18 12.46 -5.94
C LEU A 68 12.60 12.09 -5.47
N PRO A 69 12.83 11.84 -4.17
CA PRO A 69 14.14 11.42 -3.71
C PRO A 69 14.49 10.03 -4.26
N PRO A 70 15.77 9.65 -4.23
CA PRO A 70 16.21 8.32 -4.67
C PRO A 70 15.43 7.20 -3.98
N THR A 71 15.19 6.11 -4.70
CA THR A 71 14.40 4.96 -4.22
C THR A 71 14.90 4.39 -2.90
N GLU A 72 16.22 4.39 -2.69
CA GLU A 72 16.84 3.96 -1.43
C GLU A 72 16.38 4.80 -0.24
N MET A 73 16.29 6.12 -0.43
CA MET A 73 15.81 7.02 0.63
C MET A 73 14.32 6.81 0.88
N LEU A 74 13.51 6.67 -0.18
CA LEU A 74 12.08 6.34 -0.01
C LEU A 74 11.87 5.03 0.75
N ALA A 75 12.60 3.97 0.40
CA ALA A 75 12.52 2.67 1.07
C ALA A 75 12.87 2.77 2.55
N ARG A 76 13.91 3.55 2.92
CA ARG A 76 14.29 3.76 4.32
C ARG A 76 13.22 4.50 5.12
N TYR A 77 12.56 5.50 4.53
CA TYR A 77 11.48 6.21 5.20
C TYR A 77 10.23 5.35 5.34
N LEU A 78 9.89 4.58 4.30
CA LEU A 78 8.79 3.60 4.36
C LEU A 78 9.03 2.56 5.45
N LEU A 79 10.25 2.02 5.53
CA LEU A 79 10.63 1.06 6.57
C LEU A 79 10.46 1.68 7.96
N SER A 80 10.95 2.90 8.16
CA SER A 80 10.81 3.61 9.44
C SER A 80 9.36 3.92 9.80
N ASP A 81 8.49 4.15 8.81
CA ASP A 81 7.05 4.34 9.03
C ASP A 81 6.38 3.00 9.42
N ILE A 82 6.76 1.88 8.80
CA ILE A 82 6.20 0.55 9.10
C ILE A 82 6.66 0.02 10.47
N GLU A 83 7.89 0.30 10.90
CA GLU A 83 8.41 -0.07 12.23
C GLU A 83 7.65 0.60 13.40
N GLN A 84 6.84 1.62 13.14
CA GLN A 84 6.03 2.31 14.14
C GLN A 84 4.65 1.68 14.36
N ILE A 85 4.29 0.69 13.56
CA ILE A 85 3.06 -0.11 13.68
C ILE A 85 3.23 -1.16 14.78
#